data_AF-A0A9P1AMK5-F1
#
_entry.id   AF-A0A9P1AMK5-F1
#
_cell.length_a   1.000
_cell.length_b   1.000
_cell.length_c   1.000
_cell.angle_alpha   90.00
_cell.angle_beta   90.00
_cell.angle_gamma   90.00
#
_symmetry.space_group_name_H-M   'P 1'
#
loop_
_entity.id
_entity.type
_entity.pdbx_description
1 polymer ?
#
loop_
_entity_poly.entity_id
_entity_poly.type
_entity_poly.pdbx_seq_one_letter_code
_entity_poly.pdbx_strand_id
1 'polypeptide(L)'
;MFCHVKDEVLYVKKEEFEEPITDKWVIDMQNVEKYRPIGPTLPDGSINWQCACMAGGSLVAHRCGNYFRELYVCMKSDDQRDPSEKCPNQFVDWAACMQNMSVERREQMRKAMKEDKEELKINQ
;
A
#
# COMPACT_ATOMS: atom_id res chain seq x y z
N MET A 1 -22.60 42.01 6.16
CA MET A 1 -22.61 40.66 5.55
C MET A 1 -22.20 40.84 4.10
N PHE A 2 -20.93 40.60 3.78
CA PHE A 2 -20.41 40.74 2.41
C PHE A 2 -20.52 39.39 1.72
N CYS A 3 -21.34 39.31 0.66
CA CYS A 3 -21.34 38.14 -0.23
C CYS A 3 -20.05 38.20 -1.08
N HIS A 4 -19.15 37.24 -0.88
CA HIS A 4 -18.10 36.99 -1.86
C HIS A 4 -18.73 36.37 -3.10
N VAL A 5 -18.54 37.01 -4.25
CA VAL A 5 -18.87 36.41 -5.55
C VAL A 5 -17.93 35.22 -5.73
N LYS A 6 -18.49 34.00 -5.82
CA LYS A 6 -17.75 32.74 -5.77
C LYS A 6 -17.13 32.37 -7.13
N ASP A 7 -17.68 32.91 -8.21
CA ASP A 7 -17.39 32.44 -9.56
C ASP A 7 -16.57 33.48 -10.33
N GLU A 8 -15.38 33.06 -10.79
CA GLU A 8 -14.54 33.81 -11.71
C GLU A 8 -14.70 33.21 -13.12
N VAL A 9 -14.97 34.06 -14.11
CA VAL A 9 -15.05 33.65 -15.52
C VAL A 9 -13.78 34.10 -16.23
N LEU A 10 -13.00 33.14 -16.72
CA LEU A 10 -11.80 33.37 -17.51
C LEU A 10 -12.12 33.19 -18.99
N TYR A 11 -11.65 34.12 -19.82
CA TYR A 11 -11.82 34.08 -21.27
C TYR A 11 -10.46 33.83 -21.91
N VAL A 12 -10.39 32.86 -22.81
CA VAL A 12 -9.18 32.56 -23.60
C VAL A 12 -9.54 32.60 -25.08
N LYS A 13 -8.62 33.08 -25.92
CA LYS A 13 -8.80 33.04 -27.37
C LYS A 13 -8.49 31.64 -27.90
N LYS A 14 -9.05 31.31 -29.08
CA LYS A 14 -8.80 29.99 -29.70
C LYS A 14 -7.32 29.80 -30.00
N GLU A 15 -6.66 30.83 -30.51
CA GLU A 15 -5.24 30.78 -30.86
C GLU A 15 -4.37 30.53 -29.62
N GLU A 16 -4.68 31.21 -28.52
CA GLU A 16 -4.00 31.06 -27.22
C GLU A 16 -4.25 29.68 -26.59
N PHE A 17 -5.42 29.08 -26.82
CA PHE A 17 -5.71 27.71 -26.39
C PHE A 17 -4.94 26.64 -27.20
N GLU A 18 -4.67 26.92 -28.48
CA GLU A 18 -3.94 26.01 -29.37
C GLU A 18 -2.41 26.07 -29.16
N GLU A 19 -1.90 27.15 -28.56
CA GLU A 19 -0.48 27.28 -28.25
C GLU A 19 -0.03 26.31 -27.14
N PRO A 20 1.15 25.68 -27.28
CA PRO A 20 1.68 24.80 -26.25
C PRO A 20 1.96 25.57 -24.96
N ILE A 21 1.61 24.99 -23.82
CA ILE A 21 1.83 25.60 -22.51
C ILE A 21 3.34 25.72 -22.27
N THR A 22 3.82 26.94 -22.07
CA THR A 22 5.24 27.26 -21.82
C THR A 22 5.55 27.47 -20.34
N ASP A 23 4.51 27.49 -19.48
CA ASP A 23 4.67 27.70 -18.06
C ASP A 23 5.55 26.62 -17.42
N LYS A 24 6.62 27.05 -16.75
CA LYS A 24 7.63 26.16 -16.17
C LYS A 24 7.04 25.23 -15.12
N TRP A 25 6.04 25.67 -14.36
CA TRP A 25 5.39 24.85 -13.34
C TRP A 25 4.52 23.77 -14.00
N VAL A 26 3.77 24.11 -15.05
CA VAL A 26 2.98 23.11 -15.81
C VAL A 26 3.90 22.09 -16.48
N ILE A 27 5.00 22.53 -17.09
CA ILE A 27 6.01 21.63 -17.68
C ILE A 27 6.63 20.73 -16.61
N ASP A 28 6.96 21.27 -15.44
CA ASP A 28 7.50 20.48 -14.33
C ASP A 28 6.48 19.44 -13.84
N MET A 29 5.21 19.80 -13.69
CA MET A 29 4.14 18.87 -13.32
C MET A 29 3.93 17.74 -14.32
N GLN A 30 4.19 17.98 -15.61
CA GLN A 30 4.15 16.95 -16.65
C GLN A 30 5.34 15.99 -16.58
N ASN A 31 6.34 16.23 -15.73
CA ASN A 31 7.47 15.33 -15.52
C ASN A 31 7.07 14.09 -14.71
N VAL A 32 6.44 13.14 -15.40
CA VAL A 32 5.92 11.88 -14.82
C VAL A 32 7.02 11.05 -14.16
N GLU A 33 8.27 11.16 -14.64
CA GLU A 33 9.40 10.44 -14.07
C GLU A 33 9.79 10.98 -12.70
N LYS A 34 9.84 12.32 -12.56
CA LYS A 34 10.15 13.02 -11.30
C LYS A 34 9.11 12.75 -10.22
N TYR A 35 7.84 12.67 -10.60
CA TYR A 35 6.71 12.46 -9.69
C TYR A 35 6.22 11.02 -9.65
N ARG A 36 6.94 10.07 -10.26
CA ARG A 36 6.56 8.65 -10.19
C ARG A 36 6.54 8.22 -8.72
N PRO A 37 5.42 7.65 -8.23
CA PRO A 37 5.37 7.15 -6.87
C PRO A 37 6.46 6.10 -6.67
N ILE A 38 7.29 6.30 -5.65
CA ILE A 38 8.25 5.28 -5.24
C ILE A 38 7.45 4.08 -4.75
N GLY A 39 7.79 2.90 -5.28
CA GLY A 39 7.17 1.63 -4.91
C GLY A 39 7.43 1.24 -3.45
N PRO A 40 7.14 -0.01 -3.08
CA PRO A 40 7.31 -0.50 -1.71
C PRO A 40 8.77 -0.60 -1.25
N THR A 41 9.73 -0.58 -2.18
CA THR A 41 11.16 -0.67 -1.90
C THR A 41 11.84 0.63 -2.31
N LEU A 42 12.60 1.21 -1.39
CA LEU A 42 13.42 2.40 -1.64
C LEU A 42 14.69 2.03 -2.42
N PRO A 43 15.37 3.00 -3.07
CA PRO A 43 16.62 2.75 -3.80
C PRO A 43 17.75 2.17 -2.93
N ASP A 44 17.73 2.41 -1.63
CA ASP A 44 18.67 1.86 -0.65
C ASP A 44 18.32 0.43 -0.20
N GLY A 45 17.24 -0.15 -0.75
CA GLY A 45 16.74 -1.48 -0.41
C GLY A 45 15.87 -1.53 0.84
N SER A 46 15.62 -0.41 1.53
CA SER A 46 14.72 -0.36 2.68
C SER A 46 13.23 -0.38 2.25
N ILE A 47 12.31 -0.55 3.20
CA ILE A 47 10.86 -0.58 2.91
C ILE A 47 10.29 0.84 2.94
N ASN A 48 9.65 1.25 1.85
CA ASN A 48 8.90 2.50 1.77
C ASN A 48 7.53 2.35 2.45
N TRP A 49 7.46 2.46 3.77
CA TRP A 49 6.19 2.32 4.52
C TRP A 49 5.11 3.34 4.14
N GLN A 50 5.48 4.42 3.44
CA GLN A 50 4.55 5.47 2.99
C GLN A 50 4.11 5.29 1.53
N CYS A 51 4.48 4.20 0.85
CA CYS A 51 4.04 3.99 -0.53
C CYS A 51 2.51 4.01 -0.63
N ALA A 52 2.00 4.53 -1.76
CA ALA A 52 0.56 4.48 -2.06
C ALA A 52 0.02 3.04 -2.00
N CYS A 53 0.85 2.04 -2.34
CA CYS A 53 0.54 0.62 -2.25
C CYS A 53 0.23 0.13 -0.83
N MET A 54 0.77 0.78 0.20
CA MET A 54 0.48 0.52 1.60
C MET A 54 -0.50 1.56 2.17
N ALA A 55 -1.41 2.03 1.32
CA ALA A 55 -2.39 3.07 1.60
C ALA A 55 -1.75 4.35 2.20
N GLY A 56 -0.62 4.77 1.64
CA GLY A 56 0.11 5.96 2.11
C GLY A 56 0.63 5.83 3.54
N GLY A 57 0.88 4.61 4.01
CA GLY A 57 1.27 4.32 5.40
C GLY A 57 0.11 4.12 6.37
N SER A 58 -1.14 4.18 5.90
CA SER A 58 -2.30 3.94 6.76
C SER A 58 -2.34 2.51 7.30
N LEU A 59 -1.88 1.51 6.54
CA LEU A 59 -1.84 0.12 7.00
C LEU A 59 -0.89 -0.09 8.18
N VAL A 60 0.24 0.62 8.19
CA VAL A 60 1.22 0.55 9.27
C VAL A 60 0.85 1.45 10.46
N ALA A 61 0.06 2.51 10.22
CA ALA A 61 -0.46 3.39 11.27
C ALA A 61 -1.74 2.83 11.94
N HIS A 62 -2.36 1.82 11.36
CA HIS A 62 -3.55 1.18 11.89
C HIS A 62 -3.30 0.50 13.25
N ARG A 63 -4.36 0.25 14.03
CA ARG A 63 -4.28 -0.47 15.32
C ARG A 63 -3.60 -1.85 15.22
N CYS A 64 -3.67 -2.48 14.05
CA CYS A 64 -3.04 -3.76 13.73
C CYS A 64 -1.72 -3.63 12.94
N GLY A 65 -1.20 -2.41 12.83
CA GLY A 65 -0.07 -2.08 11.96
C GLY A 65 1.26 -2.69 12.41
N ASN A 66 1.41 -3.03 13.70
CA ASN A 66 2.56 -3.81 14.19
C ASN A 66 2.60 -5.20 13.54
N TYR A 67 1.49 -5.93 13.55
CA TYR A 67 1.40 -7.25 12.91
C TYR A 67 1.57 -7.16 11.39
N PHE A 68 1.05 -6.09 10.77
CA PHE A 68 1.25 -5.86 9.34
C PHE A 68 2.73 -5.67 9.00
N ARG A 69 3.49 -4.91 9.80
CA ARG A 69 4.93 -4.72 9.60
C ARG A 69 5.69 -6.05 9.66
N GLU A 70 5.38 -6.89 10.66
CA GLU A 70 6.01 -8.22 10.80
C GLU A 70 5.70 -9.14 9.62
N LEU A 71 4.43 -9.17 9.18
CA LEU A 71 4.00 -9.91 8.00
C LEU A 71 4.73 -9.41 6.75
N TYR A 72 4.76 -8.11 6.52
CA TYR A 72 5.34 -7.51 5.32
C TYR A 72 6.86 -7.74 5.24
N VAL A 73 7.56 -7.64 6.37
CA VAL A 73 9.00 -7.96 6.46
C VAL A 73 9.24 -9.43 6.10
N CYS A 74 8.41 -10.35 6.61
CA CYS A 74 8.51 -11.76 6.27
C CYS A 74 8.23 -12.01 4.78
N MET A 75 7.24 -11.31 4.20
CA MET A 75 6.88 -11.43 2.79
C MET A 75 7.94 -10.92 1.82
N LYS A 76 8.82 -9.99 2.24
CA LYS A 76 9.72 -9.26 1.34
C LYS A 76 10.79 -10.11 0.62
N SER A 77 11.09 -11.33 1.08
CA SER A 77 12.09 -12.17 0.40
C SER A 77 11.65 -12.59 -1.02
N ASP A 78 12.58 -13.04 -1.87
CA ASP A 78 12.32 -13.37 -3.29
C ASP A 78 11.35 -14.54 -3.54
N ASP A 79 10.92 -15.22 -2.48
CA ASP A 79 9.94 -16.30 -2.51
C ASP A 79 8.54 -15.80 -2.89
N GLN A 80 8.04 -16.29 -4.03
CA GLN A 80 6.78 -15.88 -4.68
C GLN A 80 5.53 -16.59 -4.15
N ARG A 81 5.66 -17.47 -3.14
CA ARG A 81 4.49 -18.13 -2.53
C ARG A 81 3.55 -17.15 -1.85
N ASP A 82 2.29 -17.56 -1.69
CA ASP A 82 1.30 -16.76 -1.01
C ASP A 82 1.74 -16.40 0.43
N PRO A 83 1.45 -15.19 0.94
CA PRO A 83 1.81 -14.77 2.29
C PRO A 83 1.33 -15.74 3.38
N SER A 84 0.18 -16.37 3.18
CA SER A 84 -0.39 -17.36 4.10
C SER A 84 0.48 -18.62 4.20
N GLU A 85 1.16 -19.02 3.13
CA GLU A 85 2.04 -20.19 3.09
C GLU A 85 3.45 -19.87 3.59
N LYS A 86 3.96 -18.71 3.17
CA LYS A 86 5.31 -18.24 3.45
C LYS A 86 5.46 -17.78 4.90
N CYS A 87 4.49 -17.01 5.38
CA CYS A 87 4.50 -16.31 6.67
C CYS A 87 3.24 -16.62 7.50
N PRO A 88 2.87 -17.91 7.71
CA PRO A 88 1.58 -18.29 8.26
C PRO A 88 1.31 -17.69 9.63
N ASN A 89 2.31 -17.67 10.52
CA ASN A 89 2.13 -17.13 11.86
C ASN A 89 1.84 -15.62 11.83
N GLN A 90 2.65 -14.86 11.09
CA GLN A 90 2.50 -13.42 10.96
C GLN A 90 1.19 -13.06 10.25
N PHE A 91 0.79 -13.87 9.26
CA PHE A 91 -0.48 -13.73 8.57
C PHE A 91 -1.65 -13.92 9.53
N VAL A 92 -1.64 -14.98 10.34
CA VAL A 92 -2.66 -15.24 11.37
C VAL A 92 -2.72 -14.10 12.37
N ASP A 93 -1.60 -13.60 12.85
CA ASP A 93 -1.59 -12.52 13.85
C ASP A 93 -2.21 -11.23 13.30
N TRP A 94 -1.85 -10.87 12.06
CA TRP A 94 -2.44 -9.72 11.36
C TRP A 94 -3.93 -9.93 11.08
N ALA A 95 -4.31 -11.06 10.48
CA ALA A 95 -5.70 -11.37 10.13
C ALA A 95 -6.60 -11.41 11.36
N ALA A 96 -6.14 -12.05 12.44
CA ALA A 96 -6.86 -12.12 13.70
C ALA A 96 -7.06 -10.76 14.36
N CYS A 97 -6.06 -9.86 14.26
CA CYS A 97 -6.21 -8.49 14.75
C CYS A 97 -7.24 -7.71 13.90
N MET A 98 -7.15 -7.81 12.58
CA MET A 98 -8.06 -7.12 11.66
C MET A 98 -9.52 -7.55 11.87
N GLN A 99 -9.74 -8.85 12.09
CA GLN A 99 -11.06 -9.45 12.30
C GLN A 99 -11.51 -9.45 13.78
N ASN A 100 -10.69 -8.92 14.69
CA ASN A 100 -10.97 -8.92 16.13
C ASN A 100 -11.33 -10.30 16.69
N MET A 101 -10.53 -11.31 16.32
CA MET A 101 -10.75 -12.70 16.75
C MET A 101 -10.43 -12.91 18.22
N SER A 102 -11.10 -13.89 18.85
CA SER A 102 -10.71 -14.38 20.17
C SER A 102 -9.37 -15.12 20.12
N VAL A 103 -8.73 -15.29 21.27
CA VAL A 103 -7.46 -16.02 21.39
C VAL A 103 -7.64 -17.47 20.97
N GLU A 104 -8.75 -18.10 21.34
CA GLU A 104 -9.06 -19.47 20.95
C GLU A 104 -9.19 -19.60 19.44
N ARG A 105 -9.90 -18.65 18.81
CA ARG A 105 -10.09 -18.67 17.35
C ARG A 105 -8.78 -18.41 16.60
N ARG A 106 -7.93 -17.50 17.10
CA ARG A 106 -6.59 -17.26 16.56
C ARG A 106 -5.73 -18.52 16.62
N GLU A 107 -5.74 -19.26 17.73
CA GLU A 107 -4.98 -20.50 17.86
C GLU A 107 -5.52 -21.63 16.97
N GLN A 108 -6.84 -21.75 16.82
CA GLN A 108 -7.44 -22.69 15.86
C GLN A 108 -6.96 -22.40 14.43
N MET A 109 -6.97 -21.13 14.02
CA MET A 109 -6.49 -20.72 12.70
C MET A 109 -4.99 -21.03 12.53
N ARG A 110 -4.18 -20.76 13.55
CA ARG A 110 -2.74 -21.06 13.56
C ARG A 110 -2.45 -22.56 13.39
N LYS A 111 -3.27 -23.43 13.99
CA LYS A 111 -3.12 -24.89 13.85
C LYS A 111 -3.52 -25.35 12.44
N ALA A 112 -4.70 -24.94 11.97
CA ALA A 112 -5.18 -25.30 10.63
C ALA A 112 -4.17 -24.94 9.53
N MET A 113 -3.61 -23.73 9.56
CA MET A 113 -2.61 -23.31 8.56
C MET A 113 -1.27 -24.06 8.65
N LYS A 114 -0.94 -24.64 9.81
CA LYS A 114 0.25 -25.50 9.95
C LYS A 114 0.00 -26.90 9.41
N GLU A 115 -1.18 -27.46 9.69
CA GLU A 115 -1.63 -28.76 9.19
C GLU A 115 -1.71 -28.74 7.66
N ASP A 116 -2.36 -27.72 7.07
CA ASP A 116 -2.42 -27.54 5.61
C ASP A 116 -1.01 -27.46 4.98
N LYS A 117 -0.07 -26.80 5.65
CA LYS A 117 1.32 -26.69 5.21
C LYS A 117 2.09 -28.02 5.30
N GLU A 118 1.78 -28.86 6.27
CA GLU A 118 2.35 -30.20 6.38
C GLU A 118 1.77 -31.14 5.31
N GLU A 119 0.46 -31.09 5.06
CA GLU A 119 -0.18 -31.85 3.97
C GLU A 119 0.34 -31.45 2.59
N LEU A 120 0.52 -30.16 2.32
CA LEU A 120 1.13 -29.65 1.09
C LEU A 120 2.54 -30.20 0.86
N LYS A 121 3.32 -30.38 1.94
CA LYS A 121 4.67 -30.97 1.85
C LYS A 121 4.67 -32.48 1.66
N ILE A 122 3.61 -33.17 2.08
CA ILE A 122 3.46 -34.62 1.90
C ILE A 122 3.04 -34.94 0.45
N ASN A 123 2.27 -34.04 -0.17
CA ASN A 123 1.71 -34.21 -1.50
C ASN A 123 2.58 -33.64 -2.64
N GLN A 124 3.80 -33.16 -2.33
CA GLN A 124 4.76 -32.57 -3.27
C GLN A 124 5.99 -33.44 -3.42
#